data_AF-A0A4Y2IEC0-F1
#
_entry.id   AF-A0A4Y2IEC0-F1
#
_cell.length_a   1.000
_cell.length_b   1.000
_cell.length_c   1.000
_cell.angle_alpha   90.00
_cell.angle_beta   90.00
_cell.angle_gamma   90.00
#
_symmetry.space_group_name_H-M   'P 1'
#
loop_
_entity.id
_entity.type
_entity.pdbx_description
1 polymer ?
#
loop_
_entity_poly.entity_id
_entity_poly.type
_entity_poly.pdbx_seq_one_letter_code
_entity_poly.pdbx_strand_id
1 'polypeptide(L)'
;MLSLKENNPQIVKLNANNYSVWRFKMEMILIKEDLFHLIEDDTPSQPDENYIKKDRQARAIINLCIEDSQIIHIKYETTAKATWNKLKAIHERSNKSSKLFLLRKLYAIKMSEDGNMNEHIAQMLELIDKLKAVGEEIKDDHIAALLLVLVPKSYDTLITALEARPENELTPELIKNKLTDEYNRRKEQDSDRNLAQDFETNVSFKSRNQNKNDKFCTFCKKPGHSRDFCYHLNKNYGSRKRFPFKKEVRPQKPNESQGQNRDRTSVCMQIHEKQNILNETKIKRKAPE
;
A
#
# COMPACT_ATOMS: atom_id res chain seq x y z
N MET A 1 7.21 62.00 12.45
CA MET A 1 7.28 60.58 12.88
C MET A 1 5.97 59.93 12.45
N LEU A 2 5.92 59.39 11.22
CA LEU A 2 4.68 58.82 10.66
C LEU A 2 4.40 57.49 11.35
N SER A 3 3.32 57.48 12.13
CA SER A 3 2.76 56.31 12.79
C SER A 3 2.43 55.25 11.74
N LEU A 4 3.27 54.22 11.64
CA LEU A 4 2.93 52.93 11.06
C LEU A 4 1.81 52.36 11.94
N LYS A 5 0.56 52.69 11.62
CA LYS A 5 -0.59 52.11 12.29
C LYS A 5 -0.50 50.59 12.14
N GLU A 6 -0.23 49.95 13.26
CA GLU A 6 -0.44 48.55 13.54
C GLU A 6 -1.86 48.17 13.09
N ASN A 7 -1.98 47.53 11.93
CA ASN A 7 -3.10 46.66 11.52
C ASN A 7 -2.87 46.13 10.09
N ASN A 8 -1.63 45.74 9.78
CA ASN A 8 -1.41 44.87 8.63
C ASN A 8 -1.50 43.42 9.16
N PRO A 9 -2.42 42.58 8.67
CA PRO A 9 -2.48 41.18 9.10
C PRO A 9 -1.09 40.57 8.94
N GLN A 10 -0.60 39.89 9.98
CA GLN A 10 0.69 39.19 9.93
C GLN A 10 0.63 38.11 8.84
N ILE A 11 1.00 38.49 7.61
CA ILE A 11 1.22 37.56 6.54
C ILE A 11 2.54 36.84 6.81
N VAL A 12 2.51 35.51 6.77
CA VAL A 12 3.73 34.72 6.79
C VAL A 12 4.54 35.12 5.57
N LYS A 13 5.79 35.52 5.76
CA LYS A 13 6.67 35.96 4.67
C LYS A 13 6.79 34.85 3.61
N LEU A 14 6.89 35.25 2.34
CA LEU A 14 7.08 34.30 1.24
C LEU A 14 8.37 33.50 1.43
N ASN A 15 8.24 32.19 1.28
CA ASN A 15 9.33 31.24 1.18
C ASN A 15 9.06 30.23 0.07
N ALA A 16 9.93 29.23 -0.07
CA ALA A 16 9.84 28.23 -1.12
C ALA A 16 8.53 27.42 -1.11
N ASN A 17 7.86 27.31 0.04
CA ASN A 17 6.80 26.33 0.28
C ASN A 17 5.40 26.94 0.45
N ASN A 18 5.28 28.26 0.60
CA ASN A 18 4.00 28.90 0.93
C ASN A 18 3.46 29.84 -0.16
N TYR A 19 4.01 29.79 -1.39
CA TYR A 19 3.67 30.74 -2.46
C TYR A 19 2.17 30.83 -2.76
N SER A 20 1.44 29.70 -2.79
CA SER A 20 0.00 29.72 -3.12
C SER A 20 -0.80 30.57 -2.13
N VAL A 21 -0.59 30.32 -0.83
CA VAL A 21 -1.25 31.05 0.26
C VAL A 21 -0.75 32.49 0.34
N TRP A 22 0.56 32.71 0.18
CA TRP A 22 1.16 34.04 0.20
C TRP A 22 0.63 34.91 -0.95
N ARG A 23 0.57 34.37 -2.17
CA ARG A 23 0.08 35.07 -3.36
C ARG A 23 -1.33 35.57 -3.13
N PHE A 24 -2.23 34.70 -2.65
CA PHE A 24 -3.61 35.08 -2.34
C PHE A 24 -3.67 36.19 -1.27
N LYS A 25 -2.95 36.03 -0.16
CA LYS A 25 -2.96 37.04 0.92
C LYS A 25 -2.34 38.37 0.47
N MET A 26 -1.27 38.35 -0.32
CA MET A 26 -0.63 39.56 -0.84
C MET A 26 -1.54 40.28 -1.84
N GLU A 27 -2.22 39.53 -2.70
CA GLU A 27 -3.25 40.07 -3.60
C GLU A 27 -4.33 40.81 -2.79
N MET A 28 -4.84 40.22 -1.72
CA MET A 28 -5.82 40.88 -0.83
C MET A 28 -5.27 42.15 -0.16
N ILE A 29 -3.99 42.16 0.25
CA ILE A 29 -3.34 43.35 0.83
C ILE A 29 -3.26 44.47 -0.21
N LEU A 30 -2.84 44.17 -1.44
CA LEU A 30 -2.71 45.18 -2.49
C LEU A 30 -4.07 45.69 -2.97
N ILE A 31 -5.12 44.86 -2.96
CA ILE A 31 -6.49 45.30 -3.23
C ILE A 31 -6.96 46.26 -2.12
N LYS A 32 -6.74 45.91 -0.84
CA LYS A 32 -7.10 46.76 0.30
C LYS A 32 -6.44 48.14 0.23
N GLU A 33 -5.21 48.22 -0.26
CA GLU A 33 -4.44 49.46 -0.39
C GLU A 33 -4.70 50.22 -1.71
N ASP A 34 -5.60 49.73 -2.58
CA ASP A 34 -5.86 50.29 -3.92
C ASP A 34 -4.59 50.34 -4.81
N LEU A 35 -3.83 49.23 -4.82
CA LEU A 35 -2.55 49.11 -5.51
C LEU A 35 -2.50 47.93 -6.51
N PHE A 36 -3.46 47.01 -6.47
CA PHE A 36 -3.39 45.79 -7.29
C PHE A 36 -3.49 46.06 -8.80
N HIS A 37 -4.17 47.13 -9.20
CA HIS A 37 -4.25 47.58 -10.60
C HIS A 37 -2.86 47.78 -11.24
N LEU A 38 -1.85 48.18 -10.46
CA LEU A 38 -0.46 48.35 -10.93
C LEU A 38 0.19 47.03 -11.39
N ILE A 39 -0.36 45.90 -10.96
CA ILE A 39 0.12 44.57 -11.31
C ILE A 39 -0.66 44.02 -12.51
N GLU A 40 -1.97 44.24 -12.55
CA GLU A 40 -2.84 43.78 -13.64
C GLU A 40 -2.63 44.60 -14.91
N ASP A 41 -2.79 45.92 -14.80
CA ASP A 41 -2.85 46.83 -15.94
C ASP A 41 -1.49 47.01 -16.60
N ASP A 42 -1.50 47.29 -17.91
CA ASP A 42 -0.28 47.57 -18.65
C ASP A 42 0.44 48.81 -18.11
N THR A 43 1.77 48.68 -17.98
CA THR A 43 2.59 49.79 -17.53
C THR A 43 2.45 50.95 -18.51
N PRO A 44 2.05 52.16 -18.05
CA PRO A 44 1.95 53.32 -18.92
C PRO A 44 3.29 53.61 -19.61
N SER A 45 3.25 54.00 -20.89
CA SER A 45 4.48 54.38 -21.61
C SER A 45 5.16 55.62 -21.00
N GLN A 46 4.36 56.51 -20.40
CA GLN A 46 4.83 57.67 -19.64
C GLN A 46 4.11 57.71 -18.29
N PRO A 47 4.64 57.05 -17.26
CA PRO A 47 4.03 57.07 -15.94
C PRO A 47 4.19 58.44 -15.28
N ASP A 48 3.10 58.97 -14.72
CA ASP A 48 3.13 60.20 -13.95
C ASP A 48 3.73 59.99 -12.54
N GLU A 49 3.94 61.07 -11.80
CA GLU A 49 4.53 61.01 -10.46
C GLU A 49 3.66 60.19 -9.47
N ASN A 50 2.34 60.24 -9.63
CA ASN A 50 1.40 59.50 -8.79
C ASN A 50 1.51 57.98 -9.00
N TYR A 51 1.57 57.54 -10.25
CA TYR A 51 1.83 56.15 -10.62
C TYR A 51 3.16 55.67 -10.04
N ILE A 52 4.25 56.44 -10.23
CA ILE A 52 5.57 56.08 -9.71
C ILE A 52 5.56 55.94 -8.19
N LYS A 53 4.84 56.83 -7.48
CA LYS A 53 4.71 56.77 -6.02
C LYS A 53 3.93 55.53 -5.58
N LYS A 54 2.79 55.23 -6.21
CA LYS A 54 2.00 54.03 -5.91
C LYS A 54 2.74 52.73 -6.26
N ASP A 55 3.48 52.69 -7.38
CA ASP A 55 4.32 51.56 -7.77
C ASP A 55 5.42 51.29 -6.73
N ARG A 56 6.11 52.33 -6.27
CA ARG A 56 7.10 52.19 -5.19
C ARG A 56 6.48 51.68 -3.90
N GLN A 57 5.28 52.13 -3.56
CA GLN A 57 4.54 51.66 -2.38
C GLN A 57 4.17 50.18 -2.51
N ALA A 58 3.59 49.77 -3.64
CA ALA A 58 3.25 48.37 -3.91
C ALA A 58 4.49 47.48 -3.86
N ARG A 59 5.57 47.91 -4.52
CA ARG A 59 6.85 47.20 -4.52
C ARG A 59 7.43 47.07 -3.11
N ALA A 60 7.36 48.13 -2.29
CA ALA A 60 7.82 48.08 -0.90
C ALA A 60 7.01 47.09 -0.07
N ILE A 61 5.68 47.09 -0.19
CA ILE A 61 4.80 46.14 0.51
C ILE A 61 5.17 44.69 0.16
N ILE A 62 5.35 44.39 -1.14
CA ILE A 62 5.75 43.05 -1.59
C ILE A 62 7.10 42.67 -0.97
N ASN A 63 8.13 43.52 -1.09
CA ASN A 63 9.48 43.23 -0.61
C ASN A 63 9.56 43.08 0.92
N LEU A 64 8.73 43.78 1.69
CA LEU A 64 8.69 43.64 3.15
C LEU A 64 8.03 42.33 3.61
N CYS A 65 7.30 41.67 2.72
CA CYS A 65 6.53 40.46 3.01
C CYS A 65 7.16 39.20 2.39
N ILE A 66 8.44 39.22 2.05
CA ILE A 66 9.20 38.05 1.62
C ILE A 66 10.38 37.79 2.56
N GLU A 67 10.87 36.55 2.59
CA GLU A 67 12.11 36.21 3.29
C GLU A 67 13.33 36.61 2.47
N ASP A 68 14.48 36.82 3.13
CA ASP A 68 15.75 37.19 2.50
C ASP A 68 16.19 36.18 1.44
N SER A 69 15.83 34.91 1.63
CA SER A 69 16.04 33.82 0.68
C SER A 69 15.39 34.09 -0.69
N GLN A 70 14.32 34.88 -0.74
CA GLN A 70 13.60 35.23 -1.96
C GLN A 70 14.12 36.52 -2.60
N ILE A 71 14.68 37.45 -1.81
CA ILE A 71 15.19 38.76 -2.28
C ILE A 71 16.24 38.58 -3.38
N ILE A 72 17.09 37.55 -3.27
CA ILE A 72 18.14 37.28 -4.27
C ILE A 72 17.59 37.15 -5.70
N HIS A 73 16.33 36.71 -5.85
CA HIS A 73 15.69 36.50 -7.14
C HIS A 73 15.06 37.75 -7.75
N ILE A 74 14.78 38.78 -6.92
CA ILE A 74 14.00 39.96 -7.33
C ILE A 74 14.69 41.30 -7.05
N LYS A 75 15.86 41.31 -6.42
CA LYS A 75 16.55 42.54 -5.98
C LYS A 75 16.81 43.57 -7.08
N TYR A 76 16.83 43.15 -8.34
CA TYR A 76 17.08 44.03 -9.49
C TYR A 76 15.80 44.48 -10.20
N GLU A 77 14.63 44.00 -9.77
CA GLU A 77 13.35 44.38 -10.36
C GLU A 77 12.95 45.79 -9.88
N THR A 78 12.64 46.67 -10.83
CA THR A 78 12.44 48.10 -10.57
C THR A 78 10.99 48.50 -10.36
N THR A 79 10.03 47.69 -10.82
CA THR A 79 8.58 47.93 -10.70
C THR A 79 7.90 46.84 -9.89
N ALA A 80 6.75 47.17 -9.28
CA ALA A 80 5.93 46.21 -8.55
C ALA A 80 5.47 45.07 -9.45
N LYS A 81 5.02 45.39 -10.68
CA LYS A 81 4.61 44.40 -11.69
C LYS A 81 5.74 43.43 -12.05
N ALA A 82 6.95 43.94 -12.28
CA ALA A 82 8.11 43.09 -12.59
C ALA A 82 8.48 42.18 -11.41
N THR A 83 8.50 42.73 -10.19
CA THR A 83 8.72 41.94 -8.96
C THR A 83 7.68 40.82 -8.82
N TRP A 84 6.39 41.16 -8.95
CA TRP A 84 5.29 40.19 -8.85
C TRP A 84 5.40 39.07 -9.89
N ASN A 85 5.63 39.44 -11.15
CA ASN A 85 5.73 38.48 -12.25
C ASN A 85 6.96 37.58 -12.12
N LYS A 86 8.07 38.10 -11.58
CA LYS A 86 9.27 37.30 -11.32
C LYS A 86 9.01 36.24 -10.24
N LEU A 87 8.42 36.62 -9.11
CA LEU A 87 8.02 35.69 -8.06
C LEU A 87 7.04 34.64 -8.60
N LYS A 88 6.03 35.09 -9.36
CA LYS A 88 5.07 34.20 -10.03
C LYS A 88 5.75 33.17 -10.91
N ALA A 89 6.65 33.59 -11.80
CA ALA A 89 7.35 32.68 -12.70
C ALA A 89 8.17 31.61 -11.97
N ILE A 90 8.86 32.00 -10.89
CA ILE A 90 9.71 31.09 -10.10
C ILE A 90 8.85 30.05 -9.37
N HIS A 91 7.87 30.52 -8.61
CA HIS A 91 7.11 29.65 -7.73
C HIS A 91 6.01 28.87 -8.44
N GLU A 92 5.35 29.42 -9.48
CA GLU A 92 4.36 28.64 -10.24
C GLU A 92 5.03 27.51 -11.03
N ARG A 93 6.22 27.74 -11.60
CA ARG A 93 6.98 26.68 -12.27
C ARG A 93 7.40 25.59 -11.29
N SER A 94 7.92 26.00 -10.13
CA SER A 94 8.32 25.07 -9.07
C SER A 94 7.13 24.27 -8.55
N ASN A 95 6.01 24.93 -8.25
CA ASN A 95 4.79 24.27 -7.76
C ASN A 95 4.22 23.30 -8.80
N LYS A 96 4.13 23.68 -10.07
CA LYS A 96 3.65 22.78 -11.15
C LYS A 96 4.55 21.55 -11.28
N SER A 97 5.87 21.74 -11.29
CA SER A 97 6.84 20.64 -11.42
C SER A 97 6.81 19.73 -10.19
N SER A 98 6.75 20.30 -9.00
CA SER A 98 6.68 19.58 -7.72
C SER A 98 5.37 18.81 -7.59
N LYS A 99 4.23 19.43 -7.91
CA LYS A 99 2.92 18.79 -7.97
C LYS A 99 2.94 17.60 -8.93
N LEU A 100 3.40 17.78 -10.16
CA LEU A 100 3.47 16.69 -11.15
C LEU A 100 4.39 15.56 -10.68
N PHE A 101 5.55 15.88 -10.11
CA PHE A 101 6.47 14.91 -9.55
C PHE A 101 5.84 14.09 -8.42
N LEU A 102 5.16 14.74 -7.47
CA LEU A 102 4.49 14.09 -6.35
C LEU A 102 3.31 13.23 -6.81
N LEU A 103 2.48 13.71 -7.74
CA LEU A 103 1.40 12.91 -8.33
C LEU A 103 1.95 11.68 -9.03
N ARG A 104 2.99 11.83 -9.87
CA ARG A 104 3.65 10.69 -10.53
C ARG A 104 4.16 9.68 -9.52
N LYS A 105 4.74 10.14 -8.40
CA LYS A 105 5.21 9.25 -7.33
C LYS A 105 4.04 8.55 -6.64
N LEU A 106 2.97 9.26 -6.31
CA LEU A 106 1.77 8.72 -5.68
C LEU A 106 1.09 7.64 -6.53
N TYR A 107 0.96 7.84 -7.85
CA TYR A 107 0.37 6.81 -8.72
C TYR A 107 1.33 5.66 -9.06
N ALA A 108 2.62 5.82 -8.77
CA ALA A 108 3.65 4.80 -9.04
C ALA A 108 3.94 3.90 -7.83
N ILE A 109 3.57 4.30 -6.60
CA ILE A 109 3.74 3.41 -5.44
C ILE A 109 2.81 2.20 -5.64
N LYS A 110 3.36 1.00 -5.51
CA LYS A 110 2.61 -0.25 -5.45
C LYS A 110 3.24 -1.10 -4.39
N MET A 111 2.41 -1.66 -3.52
CA MET A 111 2.87 -2.61 -2.53
C MET A 111 3.17 -3.95 -3.23
N SER A 112 4.35 -4.52 -2.95
CA SER A 112 4.71 -5.87 -3.37
C SER A 112 3.97 -6.93 -2.54
N GLU A 113 3.88 -8.16 -3.03
CA GLU A 113 3.23 -9.27 -2.30
C GLU A 113 3.83 -9.47 -0.90
N ASP A 114 5.16 -9.39 -0.78
CA ASP A 114 5.88 -9.54 0.49
C ASP A 114 6.04 -8.21 1.26
N GLY A 115 5.35 -7.16 0.83
CA GLY A 115 5.46 -5.82 1.41
C GLY A 115 4.81 -5.70 2.80
N ASN A 116 5.12 -4.61 3.50
CA ASN A 116 4.47 -4.24 4.75
C ASN A 116 3.34 -3.23 4.48
N MET A 117 2.10 -3.58 4.85
CA MET A 117 0.93 -2.74 4.62
C MET A 117 1.01 -1.40 5.37
N ASN A 118 1.51 -1.40 6.61
CA ASN A 118 1.60 -0.19 7.41
C ASN A 118 2.61 0.81 6.83
N GLU A 119 3.75 0.30 6.35
CA GLU A 119 4.75 1.13 5.65
C GLU A 119 4.20 1.70 4.34
N HIS A 120 3.44 0.89 3.58
CA HIS A 120 2.81 1.33 2.34
C HIS A 120 1.79 2.46 2.57
N ILE A 121 0.90 2.30 3.56
CA ILE A 121 -0.07 3.33 3.93
C ILE A 121 0.65 4.60 4.40
N ALA A 122 1.69 4.47 5.25
CA ALA A 122 2.47 5.62 5.71
C ALA A 122 3.11 6.39 4.54
N GLN A 123 3.71 5.69 3.59
CA GLN A 123 4.32 6.30 2.40
C GLN A 123 3.26 7.04 1.54
N MET A 124 2.07 6.46 1.38
CA MET A 124 0.97 7.10 0.67
C MET A 124 0.53 8.40 1.37
N LEU A 125 0.30 8.36 2.68
CA LEU A 125 -0.12 9.52 3.48
C LEU A 125 0.93 10.64 3.46
N GLU A 126 2.22 10.28 3.51
CA GLU A 126 3.32 11.26 3.37
C GLU A 126 3.29 11.98 2.02
N LEU A 127 2.97 11.28 0.93
CA LEU A 127 2.84 11.89 -0.40
C LEU A 127 1.60 12.78 -0.51
N ILE A 128 0.49 12.37 0.10
CA ILE A 128 -0.74 13.18 0.15
C ILE A 128 -0.50 14.47 0.95
N ASP A 129 0.22 14.40 2.07
CA ASP A 129 0.56 15.57 2.87
C ASP A 129 1.50 16.53 2.10
N LYS A 130 2.49 15.99 1.39
CA LYS A 130 3.36 16.78 0.50
C LYS A 130 2.59 17.44 -0.64
N LEU A 131 1.59 16.75 -1.21
CA LEU A 131 0.71 17.33 -2.22
C LEU A 131 -0.10 18.50 -1.64
N LYS A 132 -0.66 18.32 -0.44
CA LYS A 132 -1.39 19.37 0.27
C LYS A 132 -0.51 20.59 0.54
N ALA A 133 0.76 20.37 0.93
CA ALA A 133 1.73 21.44 1.15
C ALA A 133 2.03 22.28 -0.12
N VAL A 134 2.01 21.67 -1.31
CA VAL A 134 2.16 22.40 -2.59
C VAL A 134 0.84 22.95 -3.13
N GLY A 135 -0.25 22.86 -2.35
CA GLY A 135 -1.56 23.38 -2.70
C GLY A 135 -2.43 22.43 -3.52
N GLU A 136 -2.12 21.12 -3.53
CA GLU A 136 -2.94 20.10 -4.16
C GLU A 136 -3.61 19.20 -3.11
N GLU A 137 -4.93 19.31 -3.00
CA GLU A 137 -5.71 18.46 -2.10
C GLU A 137 -6.31 17.28 -2.87
N ILE A 138 -6.06 16.07 -2.38
CA ILE A 138 -6.64 14.83 -2.91
C ILE A 138 -7.92 14.56 -2.15
N LYS A 139 -9.04 14.46 -2.86
CA LYS A 139 -10.35 14.15 -2.28
C LYS A 139 -10.37 12.76 -1.66
N ASP A 140 -11.13 12.60 -0.58
CA ASP A 140 -11.26 11.33 0.14
C ASP A 140 -11.65 10.16 -0.78
N ASP A 141 -12.57 10.36 -1.72
CA ASP A 141 -12.96 9.31 -2.68
C ASP A 141 -11.79 8.82 -3.54
N HIS A 142 -10.88 9.73 -3.92
CA HIS A 142 -9.66 9.37 -4.64
C HIS A 142 -8.65 8.66 -3.72
N ILE A 143 -8.55 9.08 -2.45
CA ILE A 143 -7.70 8.38 -1.46
C ILE A 143 -8.21 6.96 -1.26
N ALA A 144 -9.53 6.78 -1.13
CA ALA A 144 -10.18 5.48 -1.04
C ALA A 144 -9.86 4.61 -2.26
N ALA A 145 -10.02 5.14 -3.48
CA ALA A 145 -9.68 4.42 -4.70
C ALA A 145 -8.19 4.03 -4.77
N LEU A 146 -7.28 4.92 -4.36
CA LEU A 146 -5.84 4.64 -4.33
C LEU A 146 -5.50 3.49 -3.36
N LEU A 147 -6.11 3.47 -2.17
CA LEU A 147 -5.91 2.40 -1.20
C LEU A 147 -6.35 1.02 -1.72
N LEU A 148 -7.38 0.98 -2.59
CA LEU A 148 -7.87 -0.27 -3.18
C LEU A 148 -7.02 -0.73 -4.37
N VAL A 149 -6.43 0.17 -5.15
CA VAL A 149 -5.72 -0.18 -6.39
C VAL A 149 -4.22 -0.39 -6.20
N LEU A 150 -3.60 0.19 -5.17
CA LEU A 150 -2.14 0.15 -4.98
C LEU A 150 -1.64 -1.01 -4.12
N VAL A 151 -2.53 -1.92 -3.74
CA VAL A 151 -2.23 -3.14 -2.98
C VAL A 151 -2.08 -4.36 -3.92
N PRO A 152 -1.40 -5.43 -3.49
CA PRO A 152 -1.13 -6.57 -4.36
C PRO A 152 -2.37 -7.47 -4.54
N LYS A 153 -2.35 -8.31 -5.58
CA LYS A 153 -3.50 -9.16 -5.99
C LYS A 153 -3.98 -10.09 -4.90
N SER A 154 -3.10 -10.46 -3.98
CA SER A 154 -3.45 -11.28 -2.86
C SER A 154 -4.55 -10.63 -1.98
N TYR A 155 -4.79 -9.32 -2.06
CA TYR A 155 -5.87 -8.61 -1.38
C TYR A 155 -7.19 -8.54 -2.20
N ASP A 156 -7.26 -9.07 -3.42
CA ASP A 156 -8.43 -8.96 -4.33
C ASP A 156 -9.76 -9.41 -3.69
N THR A 157 -9.72 -10.43 -2.83
CA THR A 157 -10.91 -10.91 -2.12
C THR A 157 -11.46 -9.86 -1.14
N LEU A 158 -10.56 -9.20 -0.40
CA LEU A 158 -10.95 -8.12 0.50
C LEU A 158 -11.47 -6.91 -0.29
N ILE A 159 -10.78 -6.54 -1.37
CA ILE A 159 -11.18 -5.43 -2.24
C ILE A 159 -12.59 -5.66 -2.78
N THR A 160 -12.86 -6.84 -3.34
CA THR A 160 -14.19 -7.20 -3.85
C THR A 160 -15.28 -7.07 -2.77
N ALA A 161 -14.97 -7.48 -1.54
CA ALA A 161 -15.91 -7.38 -0.42
C ALA A 161 -16.11 -5.93 0.06
N LEU A 162 -15.10 -5.07 -0.08
CA LEU A 162 -15.19 -3.64 0.21
C LEU A 162 -16.00 -2.91 -0.88
N GLU A 163 -15.75 -3.18 -2.15
CA GLU A 163 -16.46 -2.58 -3.29
C GLU A 163 -17.95 -2.94 -3.34
N ALA A 164 -18.34 -4.07 -2.75
CA ALA A 164 -19.75 -4.45 -2.64
C ALA A 164 -20.55 -3.61 -1.61
N ARG A 165 -19.88 -2.77 -0.82
CA ARG A 165 -20.53 -1.91 0.19
C ARG A 165 -21.10 -0.64 -0.45
N PRO A 166 -22.07 0.02 0.21
CA PRO A 166 -22.52 1.35 -0.18
C PRO A 166 -21.37 2.36 -0.20
N GLU A 167 -21.32 3.21 -1.22
CA GLU A 167 -20.24 4.20 -1.44
C GLU A 167 -20.05 5.14 -0.23
N ASN A 168 -21.15 5.54 0.43
CA ASN A 168 -21.13 6.40 1.61
C ASN A 168 -20.49 5.75 2.86
N GLU A 169 -20.30 4.44 2.86
CA GLU A 169 -19.60 3.73 3.95
C GLU A 169 -18.10 3.56 3.66
N LEU A 170 -17.68 3.77 2.41
CA LEU A 170 -16.34 3.44 1.91
C LEU A 170 -15.31 4.53 2.19
N THR A 171 -15.17 4.90 3.46
CA THR A 171 -14.23 5.95 3.88
C THR A 171 -12.77 5.47 3.80
N PRO A 172 -11.81 6.39 3.54
CA PRO A 172 -10.39 6.05 3.59
C PRO A 172 -9.96 5.39 4.90
N GLU A 173 -10.55 5.82 6.02
CA GLU A 173 -10.26 5.28 7.35
C GLU A 173 -10.71 3.82 7.50
N LEU A 174 -11.92 3.49 7.03
CA LEU A 174 -12.40 2.11 7.02
C LEU A 174 -11.48 1.21 6.18
N ILE A 175 -11.11 1.66 4.98
CA ILE A 175 -10.27 0.87 4.07
C ILE A 175 -8.88 0.64 4.69
N LYS A 176 -8.24 1.69 5.23
CA LYS A 176 -6.96 1.57 5.95
C LYS A 176 -7.03 0.51 7.04
N ASN A 177 -8.04 0.58 7.90
CA ASN A 177 -8.22 -0.37 8.99
C ASN A 177 -8.38 -1.80 8.48
N LYS A 178 -9.21 -2.00 7.44
CA LYS A 178 -9.45 -3.34 6.86
C LYS A 178 -8.21 -3.92 6.18
N LEU A 179 -7.42 -3.10 5.50
CA LEU A 179 -6.15 -3.51 4.91
C LEU A 179 -5.13 -3.92 5.99
N THR A 180 -5.04 -3.17 7.08
CA THR A 180 -4.16 -3.50 8.20
C THR A 180 -4.62 -4.77 8.95
N ASP A 181 -5.92 -4.93 9.19
CA ASP A 181 -6.50 -6.15 9.77
C ASP A 181 -6.11 -7.39 8.94
N GLU A 182 -6.28 -7.30 7.62
CA GLU A 182 -5.97 -8.38 6.69
C GLU A 182 -4.46 -8.66 6.64
N TYR A 183 -3.62 -7.64 6.64
CA TYR A 183 -2.16 -7.81 6.72
C TYR A 183 -1.75 -8.58 7.99
N ASN A 184 -2.29 -8.21 9.15
CA ASN A 184 -2.00 -8.90 10.42
C ASN A 184 -2.47 -10.36 10.39
N ARG A 185 -3.69 -10.61 9.92
CA ARG A 185 -4.26 -11.97 9.77
C ARG A 185 -3.36 -12.86 8.90
N ARG A 186 -2.82 -12.32 7.81
CA ARG A 186 -1.94 -13.06 6.90
C ARG A 186 -0.59 -13.38 7.53
N LYS A 187 -0.02 -12.40 8.24
CA LYS A 187 1.25 -12.57 8.97
C LYS A 187 1.15 -13.67 10.03
N GLU A 188 0.02 -13.72 10.75
CA GLU A 188 -0.27 -14.80 11.71
C GLU A 188 -0.36 -16.16 11.02
N GLN A 189 -1.09 -16.25 9.90
CA GLN A 189 -1.21 -17.50 9.14
C GLN A 189 0.12 -18.02 8.58
N ASP A 190 0.99 -17.12 8.12
CA ASP A 190 2.32 -17.51 7.65
C ASP A 190 3.20 -17.99 8.81
N SER A 191 3.08 -17.38 10.00
CA SER A 191 3.77 -17.86 11.19
C SER A 191 3.31 -19.27 11.60
N ASP A 192 1.99 -19.54 11.58
CA ASP A 192 1.43 -20.85 11.89
C ASP A 192 1.82 -21.92 10.86
N ARG A 193 1.84 -21.55 9.56
CA ARG A 193 2.29 -22.45 8.48
C ARG A 193 3.76 -22.81 8.62
N ASN A 194 4.61 -21.84 8.93
CA ASN A 194 6.03 -22.08 9.15
C ASN A 194 6.26 -22.99 10.37
N LEU A 195 5.53 -22.78 11.47
CA LEU A 195 5.58 -23.65 12.65
C LEU A 195 5.13 -25.09 12.33
N ALA A 196 4.06 -25.27 11.55
CA ALA A 196 3.59 -26.58 11.14
C ALA A 196 4.61 -27.29 10.23
N GLN A 197 5.25 -26.56 9.31
CA GLN A 197 6.25 -27.12 8.40
C GLN A 197 7.57 -27.45 9.13
N ASP A 198 7.97 -26.65 10.10
CA ASP A 198 9.11 -26.96 10.99
C ASP A 198 8.82 -28.18 11.87
N PHE A 199 7.58 -28.37 12.30
CA PHE A 199 7.17 -29.58 13.02
C PHE A 199 7.19 -30.81 12.10
N GLU A 200 6.61 -30.75 10.90
CA GLU A 200 6.60 -31.87 9.95
C GLU A 200 8.01 -32.28 9.50
N THR A 201 8.88 -31.31 9.22
CA THR A 201 10.28 -31.59 8.87
C THR A 201 11.01 -32.23 10.06
N ASN A 202 10.89 -31.70 11.28
CA ASN A 202 11.51 -32.30 12.47
C ASN A 202 10.97 -33.70 12.81
N VAL A 203 9.68 -33.97 12.58
CA VAL A 203 9.09 -35.32 12.74
C VAL A 203 9.59 -36.28 11.66
N SER A 204 9.77 -35.80 10.42
CA SER A 204 10.32 -36.57 9.31
C SER A 204 11.81 -36.91 9.53
N PHE A 205 12.60 -35.98 10.09
CA PHE A 205 14.00 -36.22 10.50
C PHE A 205 14.12 -37.13 11.73
N LYS A 206 13.15 -37.12 12.66
CA LYS A 206 13.11 -38.08 13.77
C LYS A 206 12.70 -39.50 13.36
N SER A 207 12.06 -39.70 12.21
CA SER A 207 11.70 -41.04 11.72
C SER A 207 12.84 -41.76 10.97
N ARG A 208 13.90 -41.04 10.54
CA ARG A 208 14.97 -41.61 9.70
C ARG A 208 16.27 -41.96 10.45
N ASN A 209 16.34 -41.75 11.77
CA ASN A 209 17.58 -42.03 12.50
C ASN A 209 17.38 -42.67 13.89
N GLN A 210 16.68 -43.80 13.93
CA GLN A 210 16.87 -44.77 15.01
C GLN A 210 17.95 -45.78 14.61
N ASN A 211 19.18 -45.47 15.00
CA ASN A 211 20.30 -46.37 15.29
C ASN A 211 20.07 -47.86 14.96
N LYS A 212 20.35 -48.25 13.71
CA LYS A 212 20.78 -49.62 13.42
C LYS A 212 22.29 -49.66 13.61
N ASN A 213 22.77 -50.07 14.79
CA ASN A 213 23.91 -50.99 14.95
C ASN A 213 24.46 -51.18 16.39
N ASP A 214 23.86 -50.60 17.43
CA ASP A 214 24.44 -50.71 18.78
C ASP A 214 23.96 -51.92 19.61
N LYS A 215 23.53 -53.00 18.94
CA LYS A 215 23.17 -54.24 19.64
C LYS A 215 24.44 -55.09 19.82
N PHE A 216 24.98 -55.14 21.03
CA PHE A 216 26.13 -55.97 21.38
C PHE A 216 25.70 -57.24 22.13
N CYS A 217 26.12 -58.41 21.65
CA CYS A 217 25.75 -59.67 22.28
C CYS A 217 26.63 -59.93 23.51
N THR A 218 26.02 -59.99 24.70
CA THR A 218 26.74 -60.24 25.96
C THR A 218 27.28 -61.66 26.11
N PHE A 219 26.93 -62.59 25.22
CA PHE A 219 27.44 -63.97 25.22
C PHE A 219 28.61 -64.17 24.24
N CYS A 220 28.43 -63.88 22.95
CA CYS A 220 29.47 -64.07 21.94
C CYS A 220 30.36 -62.84 21.72
N LYS A 221 30.05 -61.72 22.40
CA LYS A 221 30.79 -60.45 22.35
C LYS A 221 30.94 -59.88 20.93
N LYS A 222 29.98 -60.16 20.04
CA LYS A 222 29.92 -59.60 18.68
C LYS A 222 28.79 -58.58 18.56
N PRO A 223 29.01 -57.48 17.81
CA PRO A 223 27.97 -56.50 17.52
C PRO A 223 26.96 -57.05 16.48
N GLY A 224 25.79 -56.40 16.39
CA GLY A 224 24.74 -56.69 15.42
C GLY A 224 23.55 -57.51 15.94
N HIS A 225 23.59 -58.05 17.16
CA HIS A 225 22.48 -58.82 17.76
C HIS A 225 22.52 -58.81 19.30
N SER A 226 21.39 -59.06 19.97
CA SER A 226 21.33 -59.26 21.42
C SER A 226 21.51 -60.75 21.78
N ARG A 227 21.76 -61.05 23.07
CA ARG A 227 22.01 -62.41 23.57
C ARG A 227 20.94 -63.43 23.16
N ASP A 228 19.68 -63.02 23.15
CA ASP A 228 18.53 -63.90 22.87
C ASP A 228 18.49 -64.43 21.42
N PHE A 229 19.11 -63.67 20.51
CA PHE A 229 19.23 -63.99 19.09
C PHE A 229 20.65 -64.44 18.71
N CYS A 230 21.45 -64.86 19.69
CA CYS A 230 22.82 -65.32 19.47
C CYS A 230 22.87 -66.73 18.90
N TYR A 231 23.38 -66.86 17.68
CA TYR A 231 23.53 -68.15 16.99
C TYR A 231 24.44 -69.14 17.73
N HIS A 232 25.41 -68.63 18.51
CA HIS A 232 26.28 -69.47 19.35
C HIS A 232 25.58 -70.01 20.61
N LEU A 233 24.58 -69.29 21.13
CA LEU A 233 23.82 -69.69 22.32
C LEU A 233 22.67 -70.64 21.94
N ASN A 234 22.04 -70.41 20.78
CA ASN A 234 20.94 -71.21 20.28
C ASN A 234 21.31 -71.87 18.95
N LYS A 235 21.93 -73.06 19.02
CA LYS A 235 22.35 -73.86 17.85
C LYS A 235 21.21 -74.30 16.92
N ASN A 236 19.95 -74.03 17.27
CA ASN A 236 18.77 -74.39 16.46
C ASN A 236 18.19 -73.22 15.64
N TYR A 237 18.88 -72.07 15.53
CA TYR A 237 18.45 -70.96 14.67
C TYR A 237 18.60 -71.20 13.16
N GLY A 238 18.86 -72.44 12.73
CA GLY A 238 18.91 -72.84 11.33
C GLY A 238 17.58 -73.34 10.75
N SER A 239 16.49 -73.39 11.52
CA SER A 239 15.23 -74.03 11.04
C SER A 239 13.98 -73.23 11.41
N ARG A 240 13.51 -72.42 10.44
CA ARG A 240 12.19 -71.77 10.30
C ARG A 240 11.21 -71.85 11.49
N LYS A 241 10.83 -70.69 12.05
CA LYS A 241 9.43 -70.31 12.30
C LYS A 241 9.23 -68.80 12.11
N ARG A 242 8.31 -68.42 11.21
CA ARG A 242 7.75 -67.06 11.12
C ARG A 242 7.08 -66.74 12.45
N PHE A 243 7.34 -65.55 13.01
CA PHE A 243 6.53 -65.02 14.11
C PHE A 243 5.11 -64.70 13.61
N PRO A 244 4.06 -64.98 14.41
CA PRO A 244 2.69 -64.65 14.05
C PRO A 244 2.49 -63.14 14.13
N PHE A 245 2.12 -62.53 13.00
CA PHE A 245 1.62 -61.17 12.96
C PHE A 245 0.28 -61.14 13.71
N LYS A 246 0.23 -60.60 14.93
CA LYS A 246 -1.04 -60.27 15.59
C LYS A 246 -1.70 -59.17 14.76
N LYS A 247 -2.80 -59.48 14.06
CA LYS A 247 -3.71 -58.44 13.54
C LYS A 247 -4.32 -57.74 14.74
N GLU A 248 -3.99 -56.47 14.95
CA GLU A 248 -4.80 -55.59 15.78
C GLU A 248 -6.17 -55.42 15.09
N VAL A 249 -7.21 -55.91 15.75
CA VAL A 249 -8.61 -55.67 15.36
C VAL A 249 -8.94 -54.24 15.78
N ARG A 250 -9.22 -53.38 14.80
CA ARG A 250 -9.72 -52.02 15.03
C ARG A 250 -11.10 -52.09 15.70
N PRO A 251 -11.38 -51.37 16.81
CA PRO A 251 -12.71 -51.35 17.40
C PRO A 251 -13.71 -50.73 16.42
N GLN A 252 -14.80 -51.43 16.13
CA GLN A 252 -15.97 -50.87 15.44
C GLN A 252 -16.73 -49.98 16.44
N LYS A 253 -16.99 -48.72 16.07
CA LYS A 253 -17.96 -47.87 16.77
C LYS A 253 -19.38 -48.22 16.30
N PRO A 254 -20.41 -48.15 17.18
CA PRO A 254 -21.79 -48.44 16.81
C PRO A 254 -22.35 -47.37 15.87
N ASN A 255 -23.21 -47.81 14.95
CA ASN A 255 -23.93 -46.99 13.97
C ASN A 255 -25.35 -46.70 14.49
N GLU A 256 -25.70 -45.43 14.67
CA GLU A 256 -27.06 -44.87 14.63
C GLU A 256 -26.92 -43.38 14.29
N SER A 257 -27.81 -42.69 13.57
CA SER A 257 -28.49 -42.94 12.30
C SER A 257 -28.95 -41.55 11.80
N GLN A 258 -29.25 -41.46 10.50
CA GLN A 258 -30.07 -40.43 9.82
C GLN A 258 -29.42 -39.09 9.42
N GLY A 259 -29.45 -38.83 8.10
CA GLY A 259 -29.13 -37.52 7.52
C GLY A 259 -28.90 -37.49 6.00
N GLN A 260 -29.89 -37.93 5.21
CA GLN A 260 -30.16 -37.55 3.81
C GLN A 260 -28.97 -37.42 2.82
N ASN A 261 -28.69 -38.52 2.10
CA ASN A 261 -27.90 -38.49 0.88
C ASN A 261 -28.85 -38.31 -0.32
N ARG A 262 -28.95 -37.08 -0.84
CA ARG A 262 -29.55 -36.81 -2.17
C ARG A 262 -28.43 -36.43 -3.15
N ASP A 263 -28.21 -37.35 -4.10
CA ASP A 263 -27.71 -37.16 -5.46
C ASP A 263 -26.61 -36.12 -5.73
N ARG A 264 -25.36 -36.52 -5.47
CA ARG A 264 -24.18 -35.88 -6.09
C ARG A 264 -23.98 -36.26 -7.57
N THR A 265 -24.69 -37.29 -8.06
CA THR A 265 -24.55 -37.77 -9.45
C THR A 265 -25.38 -36.94 -10.44
N SER A 266 -26.42 -36.22 -10.00
CA SER A 266 -27.27 -35.40 -10.88
C SER A 266 -26.63 -34.06 -11.25
N VAL A 267 -25.83 -33.46 -10.37
CA VAL A 267 -25.24 -32.11 -10.61
C VAL A 267 -24.06 -32.18 -11.58
N CYS A 268 -23.29 -33.27 -11.56
CA CYS A 268 -22.14 -33.45 -12.45
C CYS A 268 -22.57 -33.63 -13.93
N MET A 269 -23.71 -34.30 -14.18
CA MET A 269 -24.26 -34.44 -15.53
C MET A 269 -24.85 -33.12 -16.07
N GLN A 270 -25.48 -32.30 -15.23
CA GLN A 270 -26.04 -31.00 -15.64
C GLN A 270 -24.97 -29.94 -15.97
N ILE A 271 -23.76 -30.05 -15.40
CA ILE A 271 -22.64 -29.15 -15.72
C ILE A 271 -22.03 -29.49 -17.08
N HIS A 272 -21.92 -30.78 -17.41
CA HIS A 272 -21.40 -31.23 -18.71
C HIS A 272 -22.35 -30.91 -19.87
N GLU A 273 -23.67 -31.00 -19.65
CA GLU A 273 -24.67 -30.69 -20.67
C GLU A 273 -24.75 -29.17 -20.97
N LYS A 274 -24.63 -28.31 -19.95
CA LYS A 274 -24.54 -26.85 -20.13
C LYS A 274 -23.26 -26.40 -20.84
N GLN A 275 -22.15 -27.10 -20.64
CA GLN A 275 -20.89 -26.79 -21.33
C GLN A 275 -20.93 -27.21 -22.81
N ASN A 276 -21.64 -28.27 -23.17
CA ASN A 276 -21.84 -28.65 -24.58
C ASN A 276 -22.74 -27.66 -25.34
N ILE A 277 -23.84 -27.19 -24.74
CA ILE A 277 -24.74 -26.21 -25.37
C ILE A 277 -24.05 -24.85 -25.60
N LEU A 278 -23.15 -24.43 -24.70
CA LEU A 278 -22.39 -23.18 -24.84
C LEU A 278 -21.32 -23.27 -25.95
N ASN A 279 -20.80 -24.47 -26.21
CA ASN A 279 -19.81 -24.70 -27.25
C ASN A 279 -20.47 -24.79 -28.64
N GLU A 280 -21.65 -25.39 -28.77
CA GLU A 280 -22.41 -25.43 -30.03
C GLU A 280 -22.93 -24.05 -30.47
N THR A 281 -23.32 -23.20 -29.50
CA THR A 281 -23.77 -21.82 -29.79
C THR A 281 -22.63 -20.87 -30.17
N LYS A 282 -21.39 -21.13 -29.73
CA LYS A 282 -20.19 -20.40 -30.19
C LYS A 282 -19.77 -20.77 -31.60
N ILE A 283 -20.04 -22.00 -32.05
CA ILE A 283 -19.70 -22.46 -33.41
C ILE A 283 -20.69 -21.88 -34.44
N LYS A 284 -21.98 -21.75 -34.11
CA LYS A 284 -22.99 -21.17 -35.02
C LYS A 284 -22.91 -19.65 -35.24
N ARG A 285 -22.18 -18.90 -34.39
CA ARG A 285 -21.99 -17.44 -34.53
C ARG A 285 -20.74 -17.04 -35.32
N LYS A 286 -20.03 -18.01 -35.90
CA LYS A 286 -18.78 -17.82 -36.66
C LYS A 286 -18.86 -18.29 -38.12
N ALA A 287 -20.05 -18.46 -38.67
CA ALA A 287 -20.25 -18.64 -40.11
C ALA A 287 -20.55 -17.26 -40.76
N PRO A 288 -19.80 -16.83 -41.79
CA PRO A 288 -20.05 -15.57 -42.47
C PRO A 288 -20.98 -15.80 -43.68
N GLU A 289 -22.11 -15.10 -43.70
CA GLU A 289 -22.70 -14.49 -44.90
C GLU A 289 -23.27 -13.12 -44.51
#